data_AF-A0A820GBX8-F1
#
_entry.id   AF-A0A820GBX8-F1
#
_cell.length_a   1.000
_cell.length_b   1.000
_cell.length_c   1.000
_cell.angle_alpha   90.00
_cell.angle_beta   90.00
_cell.angle_gamma   90.00
#
_symmetry.space_group_name_H-M   'P 1'
#
loop_
_entity.id
_entity.type
_entity.pdbx_description
1 polymer ?
#
loop_
_entity_poly.entity_id
_entity_poly.type
_entity_poly.pdbx_seq_one_letter_code
_entity_poly.pdbx_strand_id
1 'polypeptide(L)'
;RLQCLKVLSYSGWNPPNGSRKLHGDLMYLQVTTCEEKSFHITACTKGFYVSQTSDEKFIPKPVQPKAIFHSLVDLLNNVSPIFKKKFSAIQRKRCTKHPFERIQVPYQIHPWLSPRFEHTIDHFRAEDANINKLGHEDHIPGQVRDWNEELQITKELPKKSLNFRIII
;
A
#
# COMPACT_ATOMS: atom_id res chain seq x y z
N ARG A 1 -13.79 -16.90 -4.35
CA ARG A 1 -12.93 -15.83 -3.76
C ARG A 1 -11.76 -16.52 -3.04
N LEU A 2 -10.49 -16.21 -3.38
CA LEU A 2 -9.34 -16.78 -2.65
C LEU A 2 -9.17 -16.02 -1.33
N GLN A 3 -9.45 -16.69 -0.21
CA GLN A 3 -9.33 -16.12 1.14
C GLN A 3 -8.13 -16.73 1.86
N CYS A 4 -7.17 -15.90 2.27
CA CYS A 4 -5.95 -16.31 2.98
C CYS A 4 -6.00 -16.10 4.50
N LEU A 5 -6.94 -15.29 5.01
CA LEU A 5 -7.24 -15.09 6.43
C LEU A 5 -8.76 -15.08 6.63
N LYS A 6 -9.24 -15.58 7.78
CA LYS A 6 -10.65 -15.44 8.16
C LYS A 6 -10.95 -14.02 8.61
N VAL A 7 -10.13 -13.50 9.53
CA VAL A 7 -10.29 -12.16 10.13
C VAL A 7 -8.93 -11.47 10.19
N LEU A 8 -8.93 -10.18 9.88
CA LEU A 8 -7.86 -9.23 10.16
C LEU A 8 -8.54 -7.94 10.60
N SER A 9 -8.36 -7.57 11.87
CA SER A 9 -8.96 -6.37 12.45
C SER A 9 -7.99 -5.71 13.44
N TYR A 10 -8.33 -4.49 13.84
CA TYR A 10 -7.71 -3.91 15.03
C TYR A 10 -8.10 -4.73 16.26
N SER A 11 -7.15 -4.89 17.19
CA SER A 11 -7.45 -5.46 18.50
C SER A 11 -8.24 -4.47 19.35
N GLY A 12 -9.05 -4.95 20.29
CA GLY A 12 -9.72 -4.10 21.28
C GLY A 12 -8.77 -3.27 22.15
N TRP A 13 -7.49 -3.65 22.23
CA TRP A 13 -6.45 -2.88 22.91
C TRP A 13 -5.90 -1.70 22.09
N ASN A 14 -6.33 -1.56 20.83
CA ASN A 14 -5.92 -0.47 19.93
C ASN A 14 -6.84 0.75 20.13
N PRO A 15 -6.32 1.99 20.19
CA PRO A 15 -4.95 2.39 19.93
C PRO A 15 -3.99 2.19 21.12
N PRO A 16 -2.66 2.13 20.90
CA PRO A 16 -1.68 2.14 21.99
C PRO A 16 -1.84 3.37 22.89
N ASN A 17 -1.78 3.18 24.21
CA ASN A 17 -1.78 4.29 25.17
C ASN A 17 -0.46 5.11 25.08
N GLY A 18 -0.43 6.29 25.72
CA GLY A 18 0.73 7.19 25.65
C GLY A 18 2.05 6.54 26.05
N SER A 19 2.07 5.75 27.14
CA SER A 19 3.25 5.02 27.58
C SER A 19 3.74 4.01 26.53
N ARG A 20 2.83 3.27 25.90
CA ARG A 20 3.18 2.30 24.84
C ARG A 20 3.66 2.96 23.55
N LYS A 21 3.07 4.11 23.18
CA LYS A 21 3.57 4.91 22.06
C LYS A 21 5.02 5.35 22.29
N LEU A 22 5.38 5.77 23.51
CA LEU A 22 6.77 6.12 23.87
C LEU A 22 7.73 4.91 23.80
N HIS A 23 7.22 3.69 24.02
CA HIS A 23 7.99 2.46 23.82
C HIS A 23 8.09 2.04 22.34
N GLY A 24 7.46 2.79 21.43
CA GLY A 24 7.52 2.56 19.99
C GLY A 24 6.39 1.68 19.43
N ASP A 25 5.33 1.41 20.19
CA ASP A 25 4.16 0.70 19.67
C ASP A 25 3.34 1.60 18.75
N LEU A 26 2.97 1.07 17.57
CA LEU A 26 2.25 1.79 16.52
C LEU A 26 0.77 1.39 16.49
N MET A 27 0.48 0.09 16.52
CA MET A 27 -0.89 -0.45 16.54
C MET A 27 -0.93 -1.91 17.00
N TYR A 28 -2.11 -2.37 17.40
CA TYR A 28 -2.36 -3.78 17.74
C TYR A 28 -3.43 -4.38 16.82
N LEU A 29 -3.16 -5.58 16.32
CA LEU A 29 -4.01 -6.31 15.39
C LEU A 29 -4.45 -7.64 15.99
N GLN A 30 -5.62 -8.09 15.60
CA GLN A 30 -6.13 -9.43 15.85
C GLN A 30 -6.34 -10.13 14.51
N VAL A 31 -5.76 -11.32 14.39
CA VAL A 31 -5.80 -12.10 13.15
C VAL A 31 -6.31 -13.50 13.46
N THR A 32 -7.30 -13.95 12.70
CA THR A 32 -7.73 -15.34 12.68
C THR A 32 -7.38 -15.95 11.33
N THR A 33 -6.56 -17.00 11.35
CA THR A 33 -6.11 -17.69 10.13
C THR A 33 -7.21 -18.61 9.58
N CYS A 34 -7.04 -19.10 8.35
CA CYS A 34 -7.91 -20.14 7.81
C CYS A 34 -7.83 -21.47 8.57
N GLU A 35 -6.84 -21.63 9.44
CA GLU A 35 -6.64 -22.80 10.31
C GLU A 35 -7.32 -22.63 11.67
N GLU A 36 -8.16 -21.61 11.82
CA GLU A 36 -8.90 -21.31 13.06
C GLU A 36 -8.01 -20.95 14.25
N LYS A 37 -6.77 -20.54 13.98
CA LYS A 37 -5.87 -20.01 15.00
C LYS A 37 -5.98 -18.49 15.06
N SER A 38 -6.15 -17.97 16.27
CA SER A 38 -6.20 -16.54 16.53
C SER A 38 -4.89 -16.05 17.16
N PHE A 39 -4.41 -14.90 16.69
CA PHE A 39 -3.16 -14.28 17.13
C PHE A 39 -3.37 -12.79 17.42
N HIS A 40 -2.78 -12.32 18.51
CA HIS A 40 -2.62 -10.89 18.79
C HIS A 40 -1.26 -10.42 18.33
N ILE A 41 -1.23 -9.51 17.36
CA ILE A 41 -0.01 -9.00 16.74
C ILE A 41 0.23 -7.58 17.22
N THR A 42 1.45 -7.31 17.69
CA THR A 42 1.89 -5.95 17.97
C THR A 42 2.74 -5.45 16.81
N ALA A 43 2.40 -4.27 16.30
CA ALA A 43 3.22 -3.51 15.36
C ALA A 43 3.95 -2.42 16.12
N CYS A 44 5.27 -2.38 16.01
CA CYS A 44 6.14 -1.41 16.66
C CYS A 44 7.22 -0.92 15.69
N THR A 45 8.02 0.04 16.12
CA THR A 45 9.15 0.58 15.34
C THR A 45 10.19 -0.48 14.93
N LYS A 46 10.25 -1.62 15.63
CA LYS A 46 11.13 -2.76 15.28
C LYS A 46 10.51 -3.74 14.29
N GLY A 47 9.21 -3.64 14.01
CA GLY A 47 8.46 -4.55 13.15
C GLY A 47 7.23 -5.16 13.85
N PHE A 48 6.87 -6.37 13.43
CA PHE A 48 5.69 -7.11 13.83
C PHE A 48 6.04 -8.39 14.57
N TYR A 49 5.32 -8.71 15.64
CA TYR A 49 5.47 -9.96 16.38
C TYR A 49 4.15 -10.42 16.98
N VAL A 50 4.01 -11.73 17.21
CA VAL A 50 2.90 -12.28 18.03
C VAL A 50 3.17 -11.95 19.49
N SER A 51 2.28 -11.20 20.10
CA SER A 51 2.31 -10.84 21.51
C SER A 51 1.66 -11.92 22.39
N GLN A 52 2.00 -11.92 23.67
CA GLN A 52 1.35 -12.76 24.69
C GLN A 52 0.00 -12.17 25.15
N THR A 53 -0.47 -11.10 24.51
CA THR A 53 -1.78 -10.49 24.75
C THR A 53 -2.90 -11.46 24.38
N SER A 54 -3.97 -11.42 25.16
CA SER A 54 -5.26 -12.06 24.86
C SER A 54 -6.39 -11.01 24.82
N ASP A 55 -7.61 -11.45 24.54
CA ASP A 55 -8.80 -10.59 24.60
C ASP A 55 -9.05 -10.04 26.03
N GLU A 56 -8.58 -10.73 27.07
CA GLU A 56 -8.80 -10.37 28.48
C GLU A 56 -7.62 -9.63 29.11
N LYS A 57 -6.39 -9.95 28.68
CA LYS A 57 -5.17 -9.46 29.34
C LYS A 57 -4.17 -8.93 28.33
N PHE A 58 -3.80 -7.67 28.53
CA PHE A 58 -2.77 -7.01 27.72
C PHE A 58 -1.36 -7.37 28.19
N ILE A 59 -0.60 -8.10 27.37
CA ILE A 59 0.80 -8.46 27.60
C ILE A 59 1.59 -8.24 26.30
N PRO A 60 2.15 -7.04 26.08
CA PRO A 60 2.76 -6.65 24.81
C PRO A 60 4.16 -7.26 24.59
N LYS A 61 4.50 -8.34 25.31
CA LYS A 61 5.77 -9.06 25.14
C LYS A 61 5.63 -10.08 24.01
N PRO A 62 6.68 -10.28 23.19
CA PRO A 62 6.64 -11.30 22.15
C PRO A 62 6.52 -12.71 22.77
N VAL A 63 5.73 -13.57 22.15
CA VAL A 63 5.65 -15.00 22.52
C VAL A 63 7.03 -15.65 22.35
N GLN A 64 7.76 -15.27 21.32
CA GLN A 64 9.13 -15.70 21.05
C GLN A 64 10.04 -14.48 20.83
N PRO A 65 11.01 -14.18 21.71
CA PRO A 65 11.82 -12.96 21.65
C PRO A 65 12.57 -12.73 20.32
N LYS A 66 12.96 -13.80 19.64
CA LYS A 66 13.69 -13.73 18.35
C LYS A 66 12.77 -13.68 17.13
N ALA A 67 11.45 -13.81 17.30
CA ALA A 67 10.48 -13.88 16.20
C ALA A 67 9.84 -12.51 15.94
N ILE A 68 10.68 -11.53 15.58
CA ILE A 68 10.26 -10.18 15.16
C ILE A 68 10.52 -10.06 13.66
N PHE A 69 9.51 -9.61 12.91
CA PHE A 69 9.55 -9.55 11.45
C PHE A 69 9.37 -8.12 10.97
N HIS A 70 10.09 -7.71 9.91
CA HIS A 70 9.95 -6.36 9.35
C HIS A 70 8.62 -6.13 8.62
N SER A 71 7.98 -7.21 8.15
CA SER A 71 6.71 -7.16 7.44
C SER A 71 5.66 -8.02 8.13
N LEU A 72 4.42 -7.54 8.17
CA LEU A 72 3.26 -8.31 8.60
C LEU A 72 3.09 -9.58 7.75
N VAL A 73 3.40 -9.51 6.46
CA VAL A 73 3.31 -10.66 5.54
C VAL A 73 4.29 -11.75 5.94
N ASP A 74 5.52 -11.40 6.34
CA ASP A 74 6.53 -12.38 6.75
C ASP A 74 6.16 -13.07 8.06
N LEU A 75 5.64 -12.30 9.02
CA LEU A 75 5.08 -12.85 10.26
C LEU A 75 3.93 -13.83 9.95
N LEU A 76 2.97 -13.44 9.11
CA LEU A 76 1.84 -14.28 8.74
C LEU A 76 2.25 -15.53 7.95
N ASN A 77 3.27 -15.43 7.10
CA ASN A 77 3.87 -16.56 6.41
C ASN A 77 4.55 -17.54 7.37
N ASN A 78 5.12 -17.05 8.46
CA ASN A 78 5.74 -17.88 9.50
C ASN A 78 4.70 -18.62 10.33
N VAL A 79 3.62 -17.95 10.75
CA VAL A 79 2.61 -18.54 11.65
C VAL A 79 1.52 -19.35 10.95
N SER A 80 1.33 -19.15 9.63
CA SER A 80 0.30 -19.85 8.86
C SER A 80 0.80 -20.33 7.49
N PRO A 81 1.05 -21.65 7.30
CA PRO A 81 1.40 -22.20 6.00
C PRO A 81 0.27 -22.06 4.97
N ILE A 82 -1.00 -22.08 5.42
CA ILE A 82 -2.15 -21.83 4.54
C ILE A 82 -2.14 -20.39 4.02
N PHE A 83 -1.85 -19.41 4.89
CA PHE A 83 -1.69 -18.02 4.47
C PHE A 83 -0.60 -17.92 3.40
N LYS A 84 0.60 -18.47 3.66
CA LYS A 84 1.72 -18.43 2.71
C LYS A 84 1.34 -18.96 1.33
N LYS A 85 0.76 -20.16 1.26
CA LYS A 85 0.33 -20.78 -0.01
C LYS A 85 -0.73 -19.93 -0.73
N LYS A 86 -1.78 -19.49 -0.02
CA LYS A 86 -2.90 -18.77 -0.63
C LYS A 86 -2.52 -17.33 -0.99
N PHE A 87 -1.73 -16.65 -0.19
CA PHE A 87 -1.26 -15.29 -0.44
C PHE A 87 -0.38 -15.25 -1.70
N SER A 88 0.56 -16.19 -1.87
CA SER A 88 1.33 -16.30 -3.12
C SER A 88 0.46 -16.59 -4.35
N ALA A 89 -0.64 -17.34 -4.20
CA ALA A 89 -1.61 -17.51 -5.29
C ALA A 89 -2.37 -16.21 -5.63
N ILE A 90 -2.75 -15.43 -4.62
CA ILE A 90 -3.39 -14.11 -4.79
C ILE A 90 -2.43 -13.15 -5.50
N GLN A 91 -1.15 -13.11 -5.10
CA GLN A 91 -0.13 -12.27 -5.72
C GLN A 91 0.07 -12.62 -7.20
N ARG A 92 0.24 -13.91 -7.53
CA ARG A 92 0.36 -14.36 -8.94
C ARG A 92 -0.86 -13.95 -9.76
N LYS A 93 -2.07 -14.13 -9.23
CA LYS A 93 -3.31 -13.70 -9.90
C LYS A 93 -3.40 -12.17 -10.08
N ARG A 94 -2.81 -11.38 -9.19
CA ARG A 94 -2.72 -9.91 -9.37
C ARG A 94 -1.72 -9.54 -10.46
N CYS A 95 -0.62 -10.28 -10.62
CA CYS A 95 0.37 -9.99 -11.66
C CYS A 95 -0.13 -10.26 -13.08
N THR A 96 -1.14 -11.12 -13.27
CA THR A 96 -1.75 -11.36 -14.59
C THR A 96 -2.79 -10.31 -14.98
N LYS A 97 -3.11 -9.36 -14.10
CA LYS A 97 -4.05 -8.27 -14.39
C LYS A 97 -3.35 -7.13 -15.12
N HIS A 98 -4.13 -6.35 -15.86
CA HIS A 98 -3.64 -5.17 -16.55
C HIS A 98 -2.93 -4.22 -15.57
N PRO A 99 -1.80 -3.58 -15.90
CA PRO A 99 -1.09 -2.65 -15.01
C PRO A 99 -1.97 -1.57 -14.40
N PHE A 100 -2.91 -1.00 -15.17
CA PHE A 100 -3.87 -0.01 -14.65
C PHE A 100 -4.80 -0.55 -13.56
N GLU A 101 -5.11 -1.85 -13.54
CA GLU A 101 -5.88 -2.46 -12.45
C GLU A 101 -5.07 -2.63 -11.15
N ARG A 102 -3.74 -2.44 -11.23
CA ARG A 102 -2.83 -2.57 -10.08
C ARG A 102 -2.59 -1.22 -9.39
N ILE A 103 -2.90 -0.11 -10.04
CA ILE A 103 -2.77 1.24 -9.49
C ILE A 103 -3.94 1.46 -8.54
N GLN A 104 -3.66 1.88 -7.31
CA GLN A 104 -4.72 2.31 -6.41
C GLN A 104 -5.29 3.61 -6.94
N VAL A 105 -6.58 3.59 -7.27
CA VAL A 105 -7.36 4.80 -7.50
C VAL A 105 -7.41 5.60 -6.19
N PRO A 106 -7.21 6.92 -6.22
CA PRO A 106 -7.05 7.74 -5.02
C PRO A 106 -8.37 7.95 -4.30
N TYR A 107 -9.48 7.69 -4.99
CA TYR A 107 -10.83 7.73 -4.45
C TYR A 107 -11.47 6.36 -4.49
N GLN A 108 -12.34 6.12 -3.50
CA GLN A 108 -13.15 4.93 -3.44
C GLN A 108 -14.14 4.92 -4.61
N ILE A 109 -14.02 3.92 -5.49
CA ILE A 109 -14.96 3.74 -6.60
C ILE A 109 -16.15 2.92 -6.11
N HIS A 110 -17.35 3.43 -6.35
CA HIS A 110 -18.62 2.75 -6.10
C HIS A 110 -19.32 2.50 -7.44
N PRO A 111 -19.08 1.36 -8.12
CA PRO A 111 -19.65 1.11 -9.44
C PRO A 111 -21.18 1.14 -9.46
N TRP A 112 -21.82 0.84 -8.33
CA TRP A 112 -23.27 0.88 -8.16
C TRP A 112 -23.86 2.29 -8.07
N LEU A 113 -23.03 3.31 -7.79
CA LEU A 113 -23.43 4.73 -7.86
C LEU A 113 -23.30 5.30 -9.27
N SER A 114 -22.65 4.59 -10.20
CA SER A 114 -22.51 5.06 -11.57
C SER A 114 -23.86 5.00 -12.27
N PRO A 115 -24.43 6.14 -12.70
CA PRO A 115 -25.64 6.12 -13.51
C PRO A 115 -25.34 5.37 -14.82
N ARG A 116 -26.34 4.66 -15.34
CA ARG A 116 -26.23 4.10 -16.70
C ARG A 116 -26.50 5.23 -17.68
N PHE A 117 -25.44 5.76 -18.28
CA PHE A 117 -25.53 6.68 -19.40
C PHE A 117 -25.48 5.90 -20.72
N GLU A 118 -26.25 6.33 -21.71
CA GLU A 118 -26.12 5.82 -23.06
C GLU A 118 -24.78 6.29 -23.65
N HIS A 119 -23.98 5.35 -24.13
CA HIS A 119 -22.64 5.63 -24.62
C HIS A 119 -22.69 6.01 -26.11
N THR A 120 -22.80 7.30 -26.39
CA THR A 120 -22.85 7.84 -27.75
C THR A 120 -21.45 8.09 -28.32
N ILE A 121 -21.35 8.15 -29.65
CA ILE A 121 -20.13 8.56 -30.35
C ILE A 121 -19.84 10.03 -30.03
N ASP A 122 -18.59 10.29 -29.66
CA ASP A 122 -18.08 11.62 -29.36
C ASP A 122 -16.64 11.69 -29.89
N HIS A 123 -16.45 12.55 -30.91
CA HIS A 123 -15.17 12.70 -31.60
C HIS A 123 -14.13 13.46 -30.78
N PHE A 124 -14.55 14.20 -29.73
CA PHE A 124 -13.67 15.02 -28.89
C PHE A 124 -13.29 14.34 -27.57
N ARG A 125 -13.95 13.23 -27.21
CA ARG A 125 -13.72 12.49 -25.95
C ARG A 125 -12.26 12.16 -25.67
N ALA A 126 -11.51 11.82 -26.70
CA ALA A 126 -10.08 11.50 -26.57
C ALA A 126 -9.24 12.74 -26.22
N GLU A 127 -9.61 13.91 -26.73
CA GLU A 127 -8.96 15.19 -26.44
C GLU A 127 -9.32 15.66 -25.01
N ASP A 128 -10.59 15.58 -24.63
CA ASP A 128 -11.06 15.92 -23.28
C ASP A 128 -10.46 15.03 -22.18
N ALA A 129 -10.26 13.74 -22.47
CA ALA A 129 -9.59 12.82 -21.56
C ALA A 129 -8.11 13.17 -21.34
N ASN A 130 -7.46 13.77 -22.34
CA ASN A 130 -6.07 14.21 -22.27
C ASN A 130 -5.91 15.52 -21.46
N ILE A 131 -6.95 16.36 -21.43
CA ILE A 131 -7.01 17.57 -20.61
C ILE A 131 -7.33 17.21 -19.15
N ASN A 132 -8.24 16.26 -18.93
CA ASN A 132 -8.64 15.79 -17.60
C ASN A 132 -7.69 14.69 -17.06
N LYS A 133 -6.38 14.89 -17.16
CA LYS A 133 -5.42 14.01 -16.49
C LYS A 133 -5.63 14.09 -14.99
N LEU A 134 -6.03 12.97 -14.39
CA LEU A 134 -6.35 12.79 -12.98
C LEU A 134 -5.11 12.84 -12.06
N GLY A 135 -4.10 13.67 -12.36
CA GLY A 135 -2.92 13.90 -11.51
C GLY A 135 -2.01 12.69 -11.23
N HIS A 136 -2.23 11.54 -11.87
CA HIS A 136 -1.49 10.30 -11.58
C HIS A 136 -0.25 10.06 -12.43
N GLU A 137 -0.04 10.85 -13.49
CA GLU A 137 1.16 10.67 -14.31
C GLU A 137 2.44 11.09 -13.56
N ASP A 138 2.32 11.88 -12.48
CA ASP A 138 3.44 12.29 -11.61
C ASP A 138 3.88 11.22 -10.59
N HIS A 139 3.14 10.10 -10.46
CA HIS A 139 3.35 9.11 -9.39
C HIS A 139 3.79 7.73 -9.88
N ILE A 140 4.31 7.61 -11.11
CA ILE A 140 4.98 6.38 -11.53
C ILE A 140 6.39 6.38 -10.90
N PRO A 141 6.75 5.37 -10.07
CA PRO A 141 8.10 5.28 -9.51
C PRO A 141 9.13 5.22 -10.65
N GLY A 142 10.01 6.23 -10.73
CA GLY A 142 11.01 6.38 -11.81
C GLY A 142 10.65 7.36 -12.94
N GLN A 143 9.46 7.98 -12.91
CA GLN A 143 9.07 9.06 -13.83
C GLN A 143 8.56 10.30 -13.08
N VAL A 144 9.16 10.66 -11.95
CA VAL A 144 8.97 12.01 -11.44
C VAL A 144 9.77 12.91 -12.38
N ARG A 145 9.09 13.74 -13.17
CA ARG A 145 9.76 14.76 -13.98
C ARG A 145 10.54 15.66 -13.02
N ASP A 146 11.87 15.55 -13.02
CA ASP A 146 12.71 16.33 -12.12
C ASP A 146 12.86 17.75 -12.69
N TRP A 147 11.91 18.60 -12.32
CA TRP A 147 11.93 20.02 -12.68
C TRP A 147 13.24 20.71 -12.28
N ASN A 148 13.90 20.21 -11.24
CA ASN A 148 15.17 20.75 -10.76
C ASN A 148 16.30 20.35 -11.72
N GLU A 149 16.31 19.10 -12.19
CA GLU A 149 17.24 18.60 -13.21
C GLU A 149 17.05 19.34 -14.54
N GLU A 150 15.81 19.50 -15.03
CA GLU A 150 15.53 20.25 -16.26
C GLU A 150 15.94 21.73 -16.15
N LEU A 151 15.68 22.38 -15.00
CA LEU A 151 16.12 23.76 -14.75
C LEU A 151 17.65 23.88 -14.71
N GLN A 152 18.33 22.93 -14.08
CA GLN A 152 19.79 22.93 -14.00
C GLN A 152 20.42 22.69 -15.37
N ILE A 153 19.93 21.71 -16.13
CA ILE A 153 20.38 21.45 -17.51
C ILE A 153 20.21 22.70 -18.38
N THR A 154 19.04 23.36 -18.28
CA THR A 154 18.75 24.58 -19.05
C THR A 154 19.69 25.73 -18.66
N LYS A 155 20.02 25.86 -17.37
CA LYS A 155 20.97 26.87 -16.86
C LYS A 155 22.41 26.61 -17.33
N GLU A 156 22.78 25.34 -17.49
CA GLU A 156 24.12 24.89 -17.87
C GLU A 156 24.35 24.87 -19.40
N LEU A 157 23.32 25.15 -20.21
CA LEU A 157 23.44 25.17 -21.67
C LEU A 157 24.54 26.14 -22.16
N PRO A 158 25.35 25.73 -23.16
CA PRO A 158 26.43 26.56 -23.69
C PRO A 158 25.91 27.86 -24.33
N LYS A 159 26.18 29.01 -23.71
CA LYS A 159 25.72 30.34 -24.19
C LYS A 159 26.51 30.90 -25.38
N LYS A 160 27.28 30.07 -26.08
CA LYS A 160 28.26 30.50 -27.09
C LYS A 160 27.65 30.83 -28.47
N SER A 161 26.50 30.23 -28.82
CA SER A 161 25.79 30.50 -30.07
C SER A 161 24.36 30.96 -29.80
N LEU A 162 23.82 31.81 -30.70
CA LEU A 162 22.47 32.37 -30.60
C LEU A 162 21.39 31.27 -30.45
N ASN A 163 21.55 30.16 -31.17
CA ASN A 163 20.61 29.03 -31.13
C ASN A 163 20.45 28.43 -29.73
N PHE A 164 21.50 28.43 -28.91
CA PHE A 164 21.45 27.94 -27.54
C PHE A 164 20.91 28.96 -26.53
N ARG A 165 20.69 30.21 -26.94
CA ARG A 165 20.13 31.28 -26.08
C ARG A 165 18.62 31.42 -26.19
N ILE A 166 17.99 30.85 -27.22
CA ILE A 166 16.54 30.96 -27.51
C ILE A 166 15.73 29.89 -26.75
N ILE A 167 16.40 28.87 -26.19
CA ILE A 167 15.77 27.73 -25.51
C ILE A 167 15.45 28.03 -24.03
N ILE A 168 15.88 29.19 -23.51
CA ILE A 168 15.54 29.73 -22.17
C ILE A 168 14.35 30.68 -22.31
#